data_AF-A0A4U9WGW1-F1
#
_entry.id   AF-A0A4U9WGW1-F1
#
_cell.length_a   1.000
_cell.length_b   1.000
_cell.length_c   1.000
_cell.angle_alpha   90.00
_cell.angle_beta   90.00
_cell.angle_gamma   90.00
#
_symmetry.space_group_name_H-M   'P 1'
#
loop_
_entity.id
_entity.type
_entity.pdbx_description
1 polymer ?
#
loop_
_entity_poly.entity_id
_entity_poly.type
_entity_poly.pdbx_seq_one_letter_code
_entity_poly.pdbx_strand_id
1 'polypeptide(L)'
;MLPVVGVAVPALNPADNTEDQLQSYLARVNGRADGDGLYIHWIGGNDLAAAAMNVATAPEVAYTSALAAATQVHALLNAGAGTVIVPTVPNIGSTPQLMELIIQQALGPVQGAAILAAYGKLNTLATPDNASRQQAIHQALGAAAQQASSNPLVQQAIAAQLSATFDSFSAQAAQLTDFYNQSEDRLLAQGGGNIVRVDVNKLFSEAIANPGQFGFTNTAGMACPAGVSSAVCSSSMPGFNSEQAYLFADHFHPSPQAHQLIADYIQAVLDGPAQAVALNQATAAFARDSRATLDSRFQQLRTNSNPQGSLGVFGGYAGATL
;
A
#
# COMPACT_ATOMS: atom_id res chain seq x y z
N MET A 1 5.07 -21.91 14.50
CA MET A 1 4.53 -22.09 13.14
C MET A 1 4.62 -20.71 12.52
N LEU A 2 5.49 -20.49 11.53
CA LEU A 2 5.49 -19.22 10.81
C LEU A 2 4.10 -19.06 10.16
N PRO A 3 3.51 -17.85 10.14
CA PRO A 3 2.23 -17.65 9.48
C PRO A 3 2.33 -18.12 8.03
N VAL A 4 1.21 -18.65 7.55
CA VAL A 4 0.95 -18.95 6.13
C VAL A 4 1.18 -17.66 5.35
N VAL A 5 2.33 -17.57 4.66
CA VAL A 5 2.72 -16.38 3.90
C VAL A 5 2.58 -16.68 2.42
N GLY A 6 1.59 -16.04 1.78
CA GLY A 6 1.36 -16.17 0.34
C GLY A 6 2.50 -15.54 -0.46
N VAL A 7 3.02 -16.26 -1.46
CA VAL A 7 4.05 -15.77 -2.39
C VAL A 7 3.55 -15.75 -3.84
N ALA A 8 4.21 -14.98 -4.71
CA ALA A 8 3.88 -14.98 -6.13
C ALA A 8 4.42 -16.23 -6.84
N VAL A 9 5.59 -16.71 -6.39
CA VAL A 9 6.33 -17.82 -7.03
C VAL A 9 6.20 -19.10 -6.21
N PRO A 10 5.60 -20.19 -6.73
CA PRO A 10 5.43 -21.45 -6.00
C PRO A 10 6.74 -22.06 -5.46
N ALA A 11 7.87 -21.81 -6.12
CA ALA A 11 9.18 -22.29 -5.67
C ALA A 11 9.60 -21.72 -4.29
N LEU A 12 9.08 -20.56 -3.89
CA LEU A 12 9.35 -19.96 -2.58
C LEU A 12 8.44 -20.52 -1.49
N ASN A 13 7.19 -20.82 -1.82
CA ASN A 13 6.24 -21.49 -0.93
C ASN A 13 5.22 -22.30 -1.76
N PRO A 14 5.44 -23.63 -1.91
CA PRO A 14 4.55 -24.48 -2.70
C PRO A 14 3.17 -24.69 -2.07
N ALA A 15 3.00 -24.40 -0.77
CA ALA A 15 1.73 -24.61 -0.07
C ALA A 15 0.80 -23.40 -0.22
N ASP A 16 1.36 -22.19 -0.20
CA ASP A 16 0.59 -20.95 -0.21
C ASP A 16 1.17 -19.96 -1.23
N ASN A 17 0.63 -20.00 -2.44
CA ASN A 17 1.03 -19.10 -3.53
C ASN A 17 -0.17 -18.63 -4.34
N THR A 18 -0.04 -17.48 -5.01
CA THR A 18 -1.14 -16.89 -5.78
C THR A 18 -1.37 -17.56 -7.13
N GLU A 19 -0.40 -18.33 -7.65
CA GLU A 19 -0.58 -19.12 -8.88
C GLU A 19 -1.62 -20.22 -8.65
N ASP A 20 -1.49 -20.99 -7.58
CA ASP A 20 -2.44 -22.04 -7.20
C ASP A 20 -3.81 -21.45 -6.82
N GLN A 21 -3.84 -20.28 -6.18
CA GLN A 21 -5.10 -19.57 -5.89
C GLN A 21 -5.83 -19.17 -7.18
N LEU A 22 -5.09 -18.66 -8.17
CA LEU A 22 -5.65 -18.31 -9.47
C LEU A 22 -6.15 -19.53 -10.22
N GLN A 23 -5.35 -20.61 -10.30
CA GLN A 23 -5.75 -21.85 -10.95
C GLN A 23 -7.00 -22.44 -10.29
N SER A 24 -7.04 -22.47 -8.96
CA SER A 24 -8.21 -22.92 -8.18
C SER A 24 -9.43 -22.05 -8.44
N TYR A 25 -9.28 -20.74 -8.52
CA TYR A 25 -10.36 -19.82 -8.87
C TYR A 25 -10.90 -20.12 -10.27
N LEU A 26 -10.04 -20.15 -11.29
CA LEU A 26 -10.44 -20.37 -12.68
C LEU A 26 -11.09 -21.74 -12.87
N ALA A 27 -10.62 -22.78 -12.18
CA ALA A 27 -11.25 -24.09 -12.19
C ALA A 27 -12.71 -24.03 -11.67
N ARG A 28 -12.98 -23.25 -10.62
CA ARG A 28 -14.33 -23.08 -10.06
C ARG A 28 -15.28 -22.32 -10.99
N VAL A 29 -14.76 -21.45 -11.85
CA VAL A 29 -15.56 -20.63 -12.78
C VAL A 29 -15.45 -21.12 -14.24
N ASN A 30 -15.07 -22.38 -14.46
CA ASN A 30 -14.94 -23.00 -15.78
C ASN A 30 -14.04 -22.22 -16.75
N GLY A 31 -12.96 -21.64 -16.24
CA GLY A 31 -11.98 -20.87 -16.98
C GLY A 31 -12.48 -19.50 -17.46
N ARG A 32 -13.63 -19.04 -16.99
CA ARG A 32 -14.21 -17.73 -17.36
C ARG A 32 -14.44 -16.87 -16.13
N ALA A 33 -13.62 -15.84 -15.99
CA ALA A 33 -13.83 -14.80 -15.00
C ALA A 33 -15.08 -13.98 -15.34
N ASP A 34 -15.59 -13.26 -14.35
CA ASP A 34 -16.72 -12.34 -14.48
C ASP A 34 -16.25 -11.03 -15.14
N GLY A 35 -16.87 -10.69 -16.26
CA GLY A 35 -16.57 -9.47 -17.03
C GLY A 35 -17.05 -8.19 -16.36
N ASP A 36 -17.97 -8.29 -15.41
CA ASP A 36 -18.39 -7.16 -14.57
C ASP A 36 -17.69 -7.18 -13.20
N GLY A 37 -16.83 -8.18 -12.96
CA GLY A 37 -16.14 -8.40 -11.70
C GLY A 37 -14.98 -7.42 -11.45
N LEU A 38 -14.82 -7.07 -10.16
CA LEU A 38 -13.66 -6.36 -9.64
C LEU A 38 -12.74 -7.33 -8.89
N TYR A 39 -11.50 -7.44 -9.35
CA TYR A 39 -10.49 -8.35 -8.82
C TYR A 39 -9.38 -7.56 -8.15
N ILE A 40 -8.77 -8.11 -7.09
CA ILE A 40 -7.56 -7.57 -6.48
C ILE A 40 -6.49 -8.64 -6.55
N HIS A 41 -5.35 -8.30 -7.16
CA HIS A 41 -4.15 -9.12 -7.14
C HIS A 41 -3.05 -8.32 -6.45
N TRP A 42 -2.72 -8.69 -5.21
CA TRP A 42 -1.73 -8.00 -4.40
C TRP A 42 -0.79 -9.01 -3.76
N ILE A 43 0.44 -9.07 -4.27
CA ILE A 43 1.45 -10.05 -3.88
C ILE A 43 2.86 -9.45 -3.98
N GLY A 44 3.88 -10.18 -3.55
CA GLY A 44 5.29 -9.83 -3.73
C GLY A 44 6.00 -9.41 -2.45
N GLY A 45 5.29 -8.93 -1.42
CA GLY A 45 5.90 -8.55 -0.13
C GLY A 45 6.70 -9.68 0.52
N ASN A 46 6.14 -10.89 0.56
CA ASN A 46 6.80 -12.06 1.13
C ASN A 46 7.98 -12.55 0.26
N ASP A 47 7.84 -12.51 -1.06
CA ASP A 47 8.91 -12.82 -2.01
C ASP A 47 10.10 -11.87 -1.81
N LEU A 48 9.83 -10.58 -1.62
CA LEU A 48 10.86 -9.57 -1.34
C LEU A 48 11.49 -9.74 0.04
N ALA A 49 10.71 -10.08 1.06
CA ALA A 49 11.24 -10.39 2.39
C ALA A 49 12.18 -11.61 2.34
N ALA A 50 11.84 -12.64 1.56
CA ALA A 50 12.70 -13.78 1.30
C ALA A 50 13.96 -13.39 0.49
N ALA A 51 13.80 -12.56 -0.55
CA ALA A 51 14.90 -12.06 -1.37
C ALA A 51 15.92 -11.27 -0.55
N ALA A 52 15.47 -10.46 0.41
CA ALA A 52 16.32 -9.65 1.28
C ALA A 52 17.26 -10.49 2.17
N MET A 53 17.02 -11.79 2.33
CA MET A 53 17.91 -12.69 3.07
C MET A 53 19.19 -13.04 2.29
N ASN A 54 19.22 -12.83 0.96
CA ASN A 54 20.38 -13.09 0.13
C ASN A 54 20.55 -12.02 -0.95
N VAL A 55 21.40 -11.03 -0.65
CA VAL A 55 21.67 -9.88 -1.52
C VAL A 55 22.18 -10.25 -2.93
N ALA A 56 22.84 -11.40 -3.08
CA ALA A 56 23.37 -11.84 -4.36
C ALA A 56 22.27 -12.26 -5.35
N THR A 57 21.20 -12.88 -4.83
CA THR A 57 20.06 -13.36 -5.62
C THR A 57 18.86 -12.42 -5.59
N ALA A 58 18.88 -11.39 -4.72
CA ALA A 58 17.73 -10.54 -4.48
C ALA A 58 17.12 -9.91 -5.75
N PRO A 59 17.91 -9.34 -6.70
CA PRO A 59 17.35 -8.76 -7.92
C PRO A 59 16.66 -9.80 -8.81
N GLU A 60 17.22 -11.01 -8.91
CA GLU A 60 16.64 -12.10 -9.71
C GLU A 60 15.32 -12.58 -9.12
N VAL A 61 15.27 -12.77 -7.80
CA VAL A 61 14.04 -13.18 -7.08
C VAL A 61 12.97 -12.10 -7.21
N ALA A 62 13.32 -10.83 -7.03
CA ALA A 62 12.38 -9.72 -7.18
C ALA A 62 11.82 -9.63 -8.60
N TYR A 63 12.66 -9.75 -9.63
CA TYR A 63 12.20 -9.75 -11.02
C TYR A 63 11.30 -10.95 -11.33
N THR A 64 11.68 -12.15 -10.89
CA THR A 64 10.91 -13.38 -11.09
C THR A 64 9.54 -13.29 -10.43
N SER A 65 9.47 -12.73 -9.23
CA SER A 65 8.22 -12.50 -8.51
C SER A 65 7.34 -11.46 -9.22
N ALA A 66 7.90 -10.35 -9.70
CA ALA A 66 7.18 -9.35 -10.47
C ALA A 66 6.63 -9.92 -11.79
N LEU A 67 7.40 -10.78 -12.46
CA LEU A 67 6.97 -11.50 -13.66
C LEU A 67 5.84 -12.49 -13.38
N ALA A 68 5.93 -13.25 -12.30
CA ALA A 68 4.87 -14.16 -11.89
C ALA A 68 3.57 -13.39 -11.59
N ALA A 69 3.65 -12.30 -10.83
CA ALA A 69 2.51 -11.45 -10.50
C ALA A 69 1.84 -10.88 -11.77
N ALA A 70 2.62 -10.24 -12.65
CA ALA A 70 2.10 -9.70 -13.91
C ALA A 70 1.49 -10.77 -14.83
N THR A 71 2.10 -11.96 -14.89
CA THR A 71 1.58 -13.09 -15.67
C THR A 71 0.22 -13.56 -15.13
N GLN A 72 0.07 -13.63 -13.82
CA GLN A 72 -1.20 -14.02 -13.17
C GLN A 72 -2.29 -12.97 -13.39
N VAL A 73 -1.96 -11.67 -13.37
CA VAL A 73 -2.88 -10.59 -13.73
C VAL A 73 -3.36 -10.73 -15.19
N HIS A 74 -2.43 -10.94 -16.13
CA HIS A 74 -2.80 -11.16 -17.54
C HIS A 74 -3.63 -12.43 -17.73
N ALA A 75 -3.40 -13.48 -16.96
CA ALA A 75 -4.23 -14.68 -16.99
C ALA A 75 -5.67 -14.44 -16.51
N LEU A 76 -5.89 -13.61 -15.48
CA LEU A 76 -7.23 -13.16 -15.09
C LEU A 76 -7.92 -12.37 -16.21
N LEU A 77 -7.22 -11.41 -16.81
CA LEU A 77 -7.74 -10.59 -17.91
C LEU A 77 -8.09 -11.43 -19.14
N ASN A 78 -7.21 -12.37 -19.52
CA ASN A 78 -7.46 -13.31 -20.62
C ASN A 78 -8.62 -14.27 -20.36
N ALA A 79 -8.90 -14.58 -19.09
CA ALA A 79 -10.07 -15.34 -18.69
C ALA A 79 -11.37 -14.50 -18.70
N GLY A 80 -11.29 -13.20 -18.99
CA GLY A 80 -12.44 -12.30 -19.13
C GLY A 80 -12.73 -11.44 -17.89
N ALA A 81 -11.79 -11.28 -16.97
CA ALA A 81 -11.97 -10.43 -15.80
C ALA A 81 -12.25 -8.98 -16.21
N GLY A 82 -13.25 -8.35 -15.59
CA GLY A 82 -13.65 -6.97 -15.85
C GLY A 82 -12.55 -5.96 -15.53
N THR A 83 -12.19 -5.84 -14.25
CA THR A 83 -11.14 -4.93 -13.79
C THR A 83 -10.25 -5.62 -12.76
N VAL A 84 -8.93 -5.48 -12.89
CA VAL A 84 -7.96 -6.01 -11.91
C VAL A 84 -7.22 -4.85 -11.25
N ILE A 85 -7.42 -4.70 -9.96
CA ILE A 85 -6.66 -3.80 -9.09
C ILE A 85 -5.36 -4.48 -8.72
N VAL A 86 -4.23 -3.82 -8.99
CA VAL A 86 -2.91 -4.30 -8.64
C VAL A 86 -2.27 -3.24 -7.76
N PRO A 87 -2.24 -3.42 -6.43
CA PRO A 87 -1.54 -2.50 -5.54
C PRO A 87 -0.03 -2.74 -5.57
N THR A 88 0.78 -1.69 -5.48
CA THR A 88 2.25 -1.81 -5.39
C THR A 88 2.64 -2.42 -4.05
N VAL A 89 3.77 -3.13 -3.99
CA VAL A 89 4.32 -3.64 -2.73
C VAL A 89 4.85 -2.48 -1.89
N PRO A 90 4.43 -2.33 -0.62
CA PRO A 90 5.01 -1.33 0.28
C PRO A 90 6.49 -1.62 0.56
N ASN A 91 7.29 -0.58 0.76
CA ASN A 91 8.71 -0.69 1.11
C ASN A 91 8.95 -1.66 2.27
N ILE A 92 9.49 -2.83 1.96
CA ILE A 92 9.76 -3.88 2.96
C ILE A 92 10.81 -3.44 4.00
N GLY A 93 11.71 -2.53 3.64
CA GLY A 93 12.70 -1.94 4.56
C GLY A 93 12.11 -0.97 5.59
N SER A 94 10.83 -0.62 5.44
CA SER A 94 10.09 0.16 6.43
C SER A 94 9.42 -0.71 7.50
N THR A 95 9.33 -2.03 7.31
CA THR A 95 8.69 -2.93 8.27
C THR A 95 9.53 -3.09 9.56
N PRO A 96 8.89 -3.31 10.72
CA PRO A 96 9.63 -3.62 11.96
C PRO A 96 10.54 -4.85 11.86
N GLN A 97 10.19 -5.82 10.99
CA GLN A 97 10.94 -7.06 10.77
C GLN A 97 12.43 -6.83 10.45
N LEU A 98 12.79 -5.75 9.74
CA LEU A 98 14.20 -5.47 9.43
C LEU A 98 15.04 -5.27 10.70
N MET A 99 14.49 -4.58 11.70
CA MET A 99 15.17 -4.40 12.99
C MET A 99 15.35 -5.74 13.71
N GLU A 100 14.34 -6.61 13.68
CA GLU A 100 14.42 -7.95 14.27
C GLU A 100 15.52 -8.79 13.63
N LEU A 101 15.57 -8.83 12.29
CA LEU A 101 16.56 -9.59 11.54
C LEU A 101 17.98 -9.15 11.87
N ILE A 102 18.21 -7.84 11.96
CA ILE A 102 19.52 -7.28 12.32
C ILE A 102 19.91 -7.69 13.75
N ILE A 103 18.98 -7.63 14.70
CA ILE A 103 19.21 -8.08 16.08
C ILE A 103 19.51 -9.58 16.13
N GLN A 104 18.75 -10.41 15.41
CA GLN A 104 18.94 -11.86 15.38
C GLN A 104 20.33 -12.23 14.85
N GLN A 105 20.73 -11.61 13.75
CA GLN A 105 22.02 -11.90 13.11
C GLN A 105 23.21 -11.38 13.91
N ALA A 106 23.08 -10.20 14.54
CA ALA A 106 24.19 -9.59 15.27
C ALA A 106 24.30 -10.07 16.72
N LEU A 107 23.17 -10.36 17.39
CA LEU A 107 23.07 -10.63 18.83
C LEU A 107 22.52 -12.02 19.15
N GLY A 108 22.80 -13.01 18.30
CA GLY A 108 22.27 -14.38 18.38
C GLY A 108 22.14 -14.97 19.80
N PRO A 109 23.18 -14.93 20.66
CA PRO A 109 23.10 -15.49 22.02
C PRO A 109 22.04 -14.86 22.94
N VAL A 110 21.66 -13.61 22.69
CA VAL A 110 20.71 -12.83 23.52
C VAL A 110 19.53 -12.29 22.70
N GLN A 111 19.33 -12.77 21.48
CA GLN A 111 18.40 -12.19 20.50
C GLN A 111 16.98 -12.01 21.04
N GLY A 112 16.47 -12.97 21.82
CA GLY A 112 15.11 -12.90 22.39
C GLY A 112 14.96 -11.73 23.37
N ALA A 113 15.90 -11.59 24.31
CA ALA A 113 15.91 -10.47 25.25
C ALA A 113 16.15 -9.13 24.54
N ALA A 114 17.02 -9.13 23.52
CA ALA A 114 17.34 -7.95 22.73
C ALA A 114 16.14 -7.44 21.91
N ILE A 115 15.38 -8.33 21.26
CA ILE A 115 14.15 -7.96 20.53
C ILE A 115 13.09 -7.41 21.49
N LEU A 116 12.89 -8.07 22.64
CA LEU A 116 11.95 -7.59 23.67
C LEU A 116 12.33 -6.19 24.18
N ALA A 117 13.62 -5.96 24.44
CA ALA A 117 14.13 -4.64 24.86
C ALA A 117 13.96 -3.59 23.76
N ALA A 118 14.22 -3.94 22.50
CA ALA A 118 14.04 -3.05 21.35
C ALA A 118 12.58 -2.60 21.22
N TYR A 119 11.62 -3.53 21.16
CA TYR A 119 10.20 -3.17 21.07
C TYR A 119 9.69 -2.48 22.33
N GLY A 120 10.15 -2.90 23.52
CA GLY A 120 9.84 -2.23 24.77
C GLY A 120 10.25 -0.75 24.76
N LYS A 121 11.33 -0.39 24.06
CA LYS A 121 11.70 1.00 23.82
C LYS A 121 10.91 1.62 22.66
N LEU A 122 10.86 0.97 21.50
CA LEU A 122 10.29 1.52 20.26
C LEU A 122 8.81 1.88 20.41
N ASN A 123 8.04 1.04 21.09
CA ASN A 123 6.60 1.22 21.30
C ASN A 123 6.25 2.39 22.24
N THR A 124 7.22 2.87 23.04
CA THR A 124 7.02 4.04 23.93
C THR A 124 7.23 5.38 23.22
N LEU A 125 7.79 5.37 22.01
CA LEU A 125 8.18 6.57 21.29
C LEU A 125 7.14 6.94 20.24
N ALA A 126 6.82 8.24 20.14
CA ALA A 126 6.10 8.77 19.00
C ALA A 126 7.04 8.96 17.81
N THR A 127 6.53 8.80 16.59
CA THR A 127 7.28 9.00 15.35
C THR A 127 6.55 10.02 14.48
N PRO A 128 6.51 11.32 14.81
CA PRO A 128 5.72 12.32 14.07
C PRO A 128 6.25 12.64 12.65
N ASP A 129 7.46 12.20 12.32
CA ASP A 129 8.10 12.39 11.02
C ASP A 129 9.22 11.33 10.79
N ASN A 130 9.83 11.37 9.60
CA ASN A 130 10.91 10.48 9.21
C ASN A 130 12.12 10.53 10.16
N ALA A 131 12.52 11.72 10.61
CA ALA A 131 13.72 11.89 11.44
C ALA A 131 13.51 11.28 12.84
N SER A 132 12.35 11.57 13.43
CA SER A 132 11.93 11.02 14.72
C SER A 132 11.75 9.51 14.66
N ARG A 133 11.24 8.98 13.54
CA ARG A 133 11.15 7.55 13.28
C ARG A 133 12.52 6.88 13.26
N GLN A 134 13.48 7.44 12.52
CA GLN A 134 14.84 6.90 12.47
C GLN A 134 15.50 6.94 13.86
N GLN A 135 15.36 8.05 14.58
CA GLN A 135 15.87 8.19 15.93
C GLN A 135 15.23 7.18 16.90
N ALA A 136 13.93 6.89 16.76
CA ALA A 136 13.25 5.90 17.59
C ALA A 136 13.79 4.48 17.36
N ILE A 137 14.06 4.12 16.10
CA ILE A 137 14.67 2.83 15.74
C ILE A 137 16.10 2.74 16.29
N HIS A 138 16.91 3.78 16.16
CA HIS A 138 18.28 3.81 16.72
C HIS A 138 18.26 3.69 18.25
N GLN A 139 17.30 4.33 18.94
CA GLN A 139 17.10 4.15 20.38
C GLN A 139 16.70 2.71 20.74
N ALA A 140 15.84 2.07 19.95
CA ALA A 140 15.46 0.67 20.13
C ALA A 140 16.65 -0.29 19.95
N LEU A 141 17.48 -0.07 18.92
CA LEU A 141 18.72 -0.81 18.72
C LEU A 141 19.73 -0.58 19.85
N GLY A 142 19.76 0.62 20.44
CA GLY A 142 20.50 0.91 21.66
C GLY A 142 20.02 0.07 22.86
N ALA A 143 18.70 -0.07 23.03
CA ALA A 143 18.12 -0.93 24.08
C ALA A 143 18.45 -2.43 23.86
N ALA A 144 18.45 -2.88 22.60
CA ALA A 144 18.92 -4.23 22.25
C ALA A 144 20.41 -4.42 22.60
N ALA A 145 21.27 -3.46 22.27
CA ALA A 145 22.70 -3.51 22.54
C ALA A 145 23.02 -3.64 24.04
N GLN A 146 22.20 -3.07 24.92
CA GLN A 146 22.33 -3.21 26.38
C GLN A 146 22.16 -4.65 26.87
N GLN A 147 21.46 -5.50 26.11
CA GLN A 147 21.31 -6.92 26.46
C GLN A 147 22.56 -7.75 26.11
N ALA A 148 23.44 -7.22 25.26
CA ALA A 148 24.62 -7.94 24.78
C ALA A 148 25.87 -7.78 25.67
N SER A 149 25.94 -6.72 26.47
CA SER A 149 27.08 -6.46 27.36
C SER A 149 26.70 -5.53 28.50
N SER A 150 27.37 -5.67 29.65
CA SER A 150 27.29 -4.72 30.77
C SER A 150 28.29 -3.56 30.67
N ASN A 151 29.23 -3.59 29.70
CA ASN A 151 30.22 -2.55 29.52
C ASN A 151 29.67 -1.41 28.63
N PRO A 152 29.59 -0.15 29.12
CA PRO A 152 29.01 0.96 28.36
C PRO A 152 29.67 1.24 27.01
N LEU A 153 30.99 1.08 26.90
CA LEU A 153 31.71 1.30 25.63
C LEU A 153 31.37 0.21 24.60
N VAL A 154 31.21 -1.03 25.07
CA VAL A 154 30.79 -2.15 24.20
C VAL A 154 29.34 -1.96 23.76
N GLN A 155 28.45 -1.56 24.66
CA GLN A 155 27.06 -1.23 24.33
C GLN A 155 26.98 -0.14 23.25
N GLN A 156 27.75 0.94 23.39
CA GLN A 156 27.77 2.03 22.42
C GLN A 156 28.29 1.57 21.05
N ALA A 157 29.35 0.76 21.03
CA ALA A 157 29.91 0.21 19.79
C ALA A 157 28.90 -0.72 19.08
N ILE A 158 28.23 -1.60 19.82
CA ILE A 158 27.17 -2.47 19.28
C ILE A 158 26.01 -1.64 18.75
N ALA A 159 25.50 -0.67 19.52
CA ALA A 159 24.38 0.18 19.10
C ALA A 159 24.69 0.96 17.81
N ALA A 160 25.91 1.51 17.70
CA ALA A 160 26.37 2.19 16.49
C ALA A 160 26.44 1.25 15.29
N GLN A 161 26.97 0.04 15.48
CA GLN A 161 27.04 -0.97 14.42
C GLN A 161 25.64 -1.40 13.96
N LEU A 162 24.74 -1.71 14.89
CA LEU A 162 23.35 -2.10 14.58
C LEU A 162 22.63 -0.99 13.80
N SER A 163 22.78 0.27 14.23
CA SER A 163 22.11 1.42 13.61
C SER A 163 22.65 1.66 12.19
N ALA A 164 23.97 1.61 11.99
CA ALA A 164 24.57 1.74 10.66
C ALA A 164 24.16 0.59 9.73
N THR A 165 24.08 -0.63 10.25
CA THR A 165 23.57 -1.79 9.50
C THR A 165 22.10 -1.58 9.15
N PHE A 166 21.26 -1.10 10.07
CA PHE A 166 19.85 -0.82 9.81
C PHE A 166 19.66 0.21 8.70
N ASP A 167 20.36 1.35 8.77
CA ASP A 167 20.24 2.41 7.78
C ASP A 167 20.64 1.92 6.38
N SER A 168 21.73 1.15 6.28
CA SER A 168 22.21 0.59 5.01
C SER A 168 21.25 -0.44 4.42
N PHE A 169 20.77 -1.40 5.22
CA PHE A 169 19.85 -2.43 4.75
C PHE A 169 18.46 -1.88 4.45
N SER A 170 17.99 -0.89 5.20
CA SER A 170 16.69 -0.25 4.94
C SER A 170 16.70 0.45 3.59
N ALA A 171 17.79 1.14 3.24
CA ALA A 171 17.95 1.75 1.92
C ALA A 171 18.01 0.70 0.78
N GLN A 172 18.73 -0.41 0.98
CA GLN A 172 18.81 -1.49 -0.02
C GLN A 172 17.45 -2.17 -0.24
N ALA A 173 16.70 -2.43 0.84
CA ALA A 173 15.39 -3.04 0.75
C ALA A 173 14.35 -2.12 0.10
N ALA A 174 14.47 -0.79 0.30
CA ALA A 174 13.68 0.20 -0.43
C ALA A 174 13.96 0.15 -1.94
N GLN A 175 15.24 0.14 -2.33
CA GLN A 175 15.65 0.02 -3.73
C GLN A 175 15.15 -1.29 -4.38
N LEU A 176 15.19 -2.39 -3.65
CA LEU A 176 14.68 -3.68 -4.11
C LEU A 176 13.15 -3.63 -4.33
N THR A 177 12.43 -2.98 -3.42
CA THR A 177 10.97 -2.78 -3.55
C THR A 177 10.63 -1.91 -4.75
N ASP A 178 11.36 -0.81 -4.96
CA ASP A 178 11.18 0.05 -6.13
C ASP A 178 11.48 -0.71 -7.43
N PHE A 179 12.54 -1.53 -7.43
CA PHE A 179 12.89 -2.37 -8.58
C PHE A 179 11.78 -3.39 -8.91
N TYR A 180 11.18 -4.03 -7.89
CA TYR A 180 10.03 -4.91 -8.05
C TYR A 180 8.84 -4.17 -8.67
N ASN A 181 8.40 -3.08 -8.04
CA ASN A 181 7.21 -2.33 -8.47
C ASN A 181 7.36 -1.81 -9.90
N GLN A 182 8.52 -1.23 -10.25
CA GLN A 182 8.80 -0.76 -11.61
C GLN A 182 8.87 -1.90 -12.63
N SER A 183 9.33 -3.09 -12.23
CA SER A 183 9.39 -4.24 -13.11
C SER A 183 7.99 -4.80 -13.36
N GLU A 184 7.16 -4.90 -12.32
CA GLU A 184 5.76 -5.28 -12.45
C GLU A 184 5.01 -4.30 -13.36
N ASP A 185 5.18 -2.99 -13.17
CA ASP A 185 4.55 -1.97 -14.04
C ASP A 185 4.92 -2.15 -15.51
N ARG A 186 6.20 -2.37 -15.81
CA ARG A 186 6.68 -2.61 -17.18
C ARG A 186 6.10 -3.89 -17.78
N LEU A 187 5.89 -4.93 -16.97
CA LEU A 187 5.38 -6.23 -17.42
C LEU A 187 3.85 -6.20 -17.59
N LEU A 188 3.14 -5.48 -16.72
CA LEU A 188 1.71 -5.21 -16.88
C LEU A 188 1.44 -4.41 -18.16
N ALA A 189 2.27 -3.42 -18.46
CA ALA A 189 2.15 -2.59 -19.68
C ALA A 189 2.40 -3.34 -21.00
N GLN A 190 2.96 -4.57 -20.97
CA GLN A 190 3.16 -5.38 -22.17
C GLN A 190 1.88 -6.09 -22.65
N GLY A 191 0.87 -6.19 -21.80
CA GLY A 191 -0.45 -6.73 -22.16
C GLY A 191 -1.51 -5.64 -22.31
N GLY A 192 -2.74 -6.07 -22.56
CA GLY A 192 -3.93 -5.22 -22.54
C GLY A 192 -4.88 -5.63 -21.42
N GLY A 193 -5.95 -4.85 -21.24
CA GLY A 193 -6.97 -5.11 -20.22
C GLY A 193 -7.14 -3.94 -19.27
N ASN A 194 -8.16 -4.02 -18.40
CA ASN A 194 -8.48 -2.94 -17.46
C ASN A 194 -7.75 -3.17 -16.13
N ILE A 195 -6.58 -2.54 -16.00
CA ILE A 195 -5.74 -2.63 -14.81
C ILE A 195 -5.80 -1.30 -14.05
N VAL A 196 -6.11 -1.37 -12.76
CA VAL A 196 -6.04 -0.22 -11.85
C VAL A 196 -4.81 -0.38 -10.97
N ARG A 197 -3.79 0.45 -11.22
CA ARG A 197 -2.57 0.44 -10.42
C ARG A 197 -2.74 1.35 -9.21
N VAL A 198 -2.58 0.80 -8.00
CA VAL A 198 -2.75 1.55 -6.74
C VAL A 198 -1.40 1.66 -6.03
N ASP A 199 -0.86 2.87 -5.93
CA ASP A 199 0.48 3.10 -5.35
C ASP A 199 0.46 3.10 -3.81
N VAL A 200 0.29 1.92 -3.22
CA VAL A 200 0.33 1.72 -1.77
C VAL A 200 1.73 1.97 -1.20
N ASN A 201 2.79 1.79 -1.98
CA ASN A 201 4.15 2.10 -1.56
C ASN A 201 4.28 3.60 -1.27
N LYS A 202 3.79 4.43 -2.18
CA LYS A 202 3.74 5.87 -1.99
C LYS A 202 2.84 6.26 -0.81
N LEU A 203 1.65 5.66 -0.70
CA LEU A 203 0.74 5.89 0.43
C LEU A 203 1.44 5.64 1.78
N PHE A 204 2.18 4.54 1.91
CA PHE A 204 2.94 4.23 3.13
C PHE A 204 4.06 5.25 3.35
N SER A 205 4.77 5.68 2.30
CA SER A 205 5.80 6.71 2.43
C SER A 205 5.23 8.04 2.94
N GLU A 206 4.02 8.41 2.52
CA GLU A 206 3.32 9.61 2.98
C GLU A 206 2.83 9.46 4.41
N ALA A 207 2.26 8.29 4.74
CA ALA A 207 1.83 7.95 6.09
C ALA A 207 2.99 7.90 7.08
N ILE A 208 4.19 7.52 6.66
CA ILE A 208 5.40 7.54 7.50
C ILE A 208 5.97 8.96 7.64
N ALA A 209 5.92 9.76 6.56
CA ALA A 209 6.45 11.13 6.57
C ALA A 209 5.58 12.09 7.39
N ASN A 210 4.26 11.91 7.42
CA ASN A 210 3.31 12.76 8.16
C ASN A 210 2.23 11.94 8.90
N PRO A 211 2.59 11.11 9.89
CA PRO A 211 1.69 10.09 10.44
C PRO A 211 0.42 10.65 11.07
N GLY A 212 0.49 11.85 11.67
CA GLY A 212 -0.67 12.51 12.27
C GLY A 212 -1.80 12.81 11.28
N GLN A 213 -1.50 13.04 9.98
CA GLN A 213 -2.54 13.25 8.95
C GLN A 213 -3.34 11.99 8.67
N PHE A 214 -2.75 10.83 8.94
CA PHE A 214 -3.32 9.51 8.71
C PHE A 214 -3.78 8.83 10.03
N GLY A 215 -3.70 9.56 11.14
CA GLY A 215 -4.12 9.11 12.46
C GLY A 215 -3.16 8.15 13.16
N PHE A 216 -1.88 8.08 12.75
CA PHE A 216 -0.87 7.26 13.40
C PHE A 216 0.02 8.11 14.31
N THR A 217 0.45 7.52 15.43
CA THR A 217 1.42 8.12 16.36
C THR A 217 2.75 7.38 16.36
N ASN A 218 2.76 6.10 15.95
CA ASN A 218 3.97 5.30 15.82
C ASN A 218 3.95 4.47 14.51
N THR A 219 4.96 4.66 13.66
CA THR A 219 5.08 4.01 12.35
C THR A 219 6.29 3.06 12.25
N ALA A 220 6.92 2.72 13.37
CA ALA A 220 8.09 1.83 13.42
C ALA A 220 7.91 0.66 14.38
N GLY A 221 7.16 0.85 15.47
CA GLY A 221 6.73 -0.19 16.39
C GLY A 221 5.49 -0.94 15.90
N MET A 222 4.95 -1.79 16.78
CA MET A 222 3.81 -2.64 16.48
C MET A 222 2.94 -2.90 17.72
N ALA A 223 1.66 -3.20 17.50
CA ALA A 223 0.68 -3.41 18.58
C ALA A 223 0.77 -4.82 19.20
N CYS A 224 1.01 -5.85 18.39
CA CYS A 224 1.09 -7.23 18.85
C CYS A 224 2.40 -7.50 19.61
N PRO A 225 2.39 -8.43 20.59
CA PRO A 225 3.61 -8.82 21.28
C PRO A 225 4.69 -9.31 20.30
N ALA A 226 5.96 -9.06 20.61
CA ALA A 226 7.07 -9.52 19.80
C ALA A 226 7.04 -11.05 19.58
N GLY A 227 7.17 -11.46 18.32
CA GLY A 227 7.08 -12.87 17.91
C GLY A 227 5.66 -13.42 17.75
N VAL A 228 4.63 -12.60 17.96
CA VAL A 228 3.22 -13.00 17.76
C VAL A 228 2.71 -12.42 16.44
N SER A 229 2.23 -13.30 15.56
CA SER A 229 1.60 -12.90 14.30
C SER A 229 0.24 -12.24 14.54
N SER A 230 -0.07 -11.20 13.75
CA SER A 230 -1.37 -10.54 13.68
C SER A 230 -2.52 -11.51 13.39
N ALA A 231 -2.26 -12.64 12.72
CA ALA A 231 -3.27 -13.68 12.43
C ALA A 231 -3.86 -14.36 13.68
N VAL A 232 -3.14 -14.32 14.81
CA VAL A 232 -3.57 -14.91 16.09
C VAL A 232 -3.61 -13.90 17.24
N CYS A 233 -3.28 -12.65 16.96
CA CYS A 233 -3.23 -11.56 17.92
C CYS A 233 -4.58 -10.84 17.98
N SER A 234 -5.01 -10.45 19.19
CA SER A 234 -6.19 -9.62 19.39
C SER A 234 -5.92 -8.57 20.47
N SER A 235 -6.77 -7.55 20.54
CA SER A 235 -6.67 -6.49 21.56
C SER A 235 -6.85 -6.99 23.00
N SER A 236 -7.38 -8.20 23.19
CA SER A 236 -7.52 -8.85 24.49
C SER A 236 -6.32 -9.72 24.88
N MET A 237 -5.33 -9.88 23.99
CA MET A 237 -4.16 -10.71 24.24
C MET A 237 -3.24 -10.06 25.29
N PRO A 238 -2.72 -10.81 26.28
CA PRO A 238 -1.71 -10.29 27.19
C PRO A 238 -0.48 -9.76 26.43
N GLY A 239 -0.08 -8.52 26.74
CA GLY A 239 1.03 -7.86 26.07
C GLY A 239 0.67 -7.11 24.78
N PHE A 240 -0.60 -7.13 24.35
CA PHE A 240 -1.06 -6.23 23.30
C PHE A 240 -0.87 -4.76 23.75
N ASN A 241 -0.23 -3.96 22.91
CA ASN A 241 0.04 -2.56 23.20
C ASN A 241 -0.99 -1.66 22.49
N SER A 242 -1.79 -0.96 23.29
CA SER A 242 -2.79 0.02 22.82
C SER A 242 -2.41 1.48 23.15
N GLU A 243 -1.17 1.73 23.56
CA GLU A 243 -0.71 3.06 23.98
C GLU A 243 -0.44 4.02 22.81
N GLN A 244 -0.28 3.48 21.60
CA GLN A 244 -0.06 4.24 20.37
C GLN A 244 -1.03 3.79 19.27
N ALA A 245 -1.28 4.66 18.30
CA ALA A 245 -1.89 4.30 17.04
C ALA A 245 -0.78 3.83 16.08
N TYR A 246 -0.65 2.51 15.93
CA TYR A 246 0.42 1.88 15.15
C TYR A 246 0.08 1.76 13.67
N LEU A 247 1.06 2.01 12.80
CA LEU A 247 0.98 1.65 11.37
C LEU A 247 0.99 0.13 11.17
N PHE A 248 1.68 -0.61 12.03
CA PHE A 248 1.84 -2.07 11.92
C PHE A 248 1.15 -2.82 13.07
N ALA A 249 0.48 -3.92 12.75
CA ALA A 249 -0.12 -4.81 13.76
C ALA A 249 0.96 -5.70 14.38
N ASP A 250 1.76 -6.36 13.55
CA ASP A 250 2.92 -7.16 13.95
C ASP A 250 4.18 -6.66 13.23
N HIS A 251 5.22 -7.49 13.13
CA HIS A 251 6.49 -7.05 12.55
C HIS A 251 6.47 -6.81 11.03
N PHE A 252 5.38 -7.15 10.34
CA PHE A 252 5.31 -7.10 8.88
C PHE A 252 3.97 -6.54 8.38
N HIS A 253 2.86 -6.94 8.99
CA HIS A 253 1.53 -6.66 8.51
C HIS A 253 1.00 -5.30 8.99
N PRO A 254 0.31 -4.54 8.11
CA PRO A 254 -0.34 -3.29 8.49
C PRO A 254 -1.37 -3.48 9.61
N SER A 255 -1.61 -2.44 10.39
CA SER A 255 -2.68 -2.43 11.38
C SER A 255 -4.07 -2.39 10.72
N PRO A 256 -5.16 -2.72 11.46
CA PRO A 256 -6.52 -2.54 10.94
C PRO A 256 -6.81 -1.12 10.42
N GLN A 257 -6.26 -0.09 11.09
CA GLN A 257 -6.37 1.30 10.63
C GLN A 257 -5.59 1.54 9.33
N ALA A 258 -4.41 0.95 9.19
CA ALA A 258 -3.66 1.02 7.93
C ALA A 258 -4.38 0.30 6.79
N HIS A 259 -5.04 -0.83 7.05
CA HIS A 259 -5.91 -1.49 6.09
C HIS A 259 -7.12 -0.63 5.71
N GLN A 260 -7.73 0.08 6.66
CA GLN A 260 -8.79 1.06 6.35
C GLN A 260 -8.27 2.16 5.43
N LEU A 261 -7.09 2.73 5.71
CA LEU A 261 -6.47 3.73 4.86
C LEU A 261 -6.21 3.22 3.43
N ILE A 262 -5.73 1.97 3.29
CA ILE A 262 -5.54 1.33 1.99
C ILE A 262 -6.88 1.18 1.25
N ALA A 263 -7.93 0.74 1.94
CA ALA A 263 -9.26 0.58 1.35
C ALA A 263 -9.84 1.92 0.88
N ASP A 264 -9.75 2.96 1.70
CA ASP A 264 -10.19 4.32 1.36
C ASP A 264 -9.42 4.86 0.14
N TYR A 265 -8.11 4.58 0.05
CA TYR A 265 -7.31 4.96 -1.10
C TYR A 265 -7.71 4.21 -2.37
N ILE A 266 -7.91 2.89 -2.30
CA ILE A 266 -8.39 2.09 -3.44
C ILE A 266 -9.74 2.64 -3.93
N GLN A 267 -10.67 2.90 -3.00
CA GLN A 267 -11.97 3.51 -3.31
C GLN A 267 -11.79 4.86 -4.03
N ALA A 268 -10.94 5.75 -3.52
CA ALA A 268 -10.68 7.05 -4.13
C ALA A 268 -10.11 6.93 -5.56
N VAL A 269 -9.24 5.96 -5.82
CA VAL A 269 -8.70 5.68 -7.16
C VAL A 269 -9.80 5.20 -8.12
N LEU A 270 -10.71 4.34 -7.64
CA LEU A 270 -11.83 3.83 -8.44
C LEU A 270 -12.90 4.89 -8.73
N ASP A 271 -13.15 5.80 -7.78
CA ASP A 271 -14.16 6.86 -7.91
C ASP A 271 -13.66 8.05 -8.75
N GLY A 272 -12.33 8.24 -8.84
CA GLY A 272 -11.69 9.35 -9.56
C GLY A 272 -12.20 9.55 -11.00
N PRO A 273 -12.25 8.50 -11.84
CA PRO A 273 -12.81 8.59 -13.19
C PRO A 273 -14.26 9.10 -13.24
N ALA A 274 -15.11 8.70 -12.29
CA ALA A 274 -16.51 9.15 -12.26
C ALA A 274 -16.60 10.67 -12.00
N GLN A 275 -15.74 11.19 -11.11
CA GLN A 275 -15.64 12.63 -10.83
C GLN A 275 -15.15 13.41 -12.05
N ALA A 276 -14.17 12.87 -12.80
CA ALA A 276 -13.68 13.49 -14.03
C ALA A 276 -14.77 13.54 -15.12
N VAL A 277 -15.57 12.48 -15.26
CA VAL A 277 -16.68 12.44 -16.23
C VAL A 277 -17.79 13.44 -15.89
N ALA A 278 -18.01 13.75 -14.61
CA ALA A 278 -19.00 14.74 -14.18
C ALA A 278 -18.74 16.14 -14.79
N LEU A 279 -17.49 16.50 -15.07
CA LEU A 279 -17.14 17.78 -15.72
C LEU A 279 -17.76 17.93 -17.12
N ASN A 280 -17.85 16.82 -17.88
CA ASN A 280 -18.49 16.84 -19.19
C ASN A 280 -20.01 17.05 -19.07
N GLN A 281 -20.62 16.52 -18.02
CA GLN A 281 -22.05 16.69 -17.77
C GLN A 281 -22.40 18.15 -17.49
N ALA A 282 -21.56 18.85 -16.72
CA ALA A 282 -21.72 20.28 -16.46
C ALA A 282 -21.67 21.11 -17.75
N THR A 283 -20.70 20.84 -18.62
CA THR A 283 -20.59 21.53 -19.92
C THR A 283 -21.81 21.24 -20.81
N ALA A 284 -22.29 20.00 -20.84
CA ALA A 284 -23.48 19.63 -21.58
C ALA A 284 -24.75 20.30 -21.03
N ALA A 285 -24.83 20.53 -19.71
CA ALA A 285 -25.94 21.25 -19.08
C ALA A 285 -26.01 22.70 -19.57
N PHE A 286 -24.88 23.43 -19.59
CA PHE A 286 -24.85 24.80 -20.12
C PHE A 286 -25.30 24.90 -21.58
N ALA A 287 -24.91 23.94 -22.42
CA ALA A 287 -25.34 23.89 -23.80
C ALA A 287 -26.85 23.64 -23.93
N ARG A 288 -27.42 22.76 -23.09
CA ARG A 288 -28.87 22.52 -23.05
C ARG A 288 -29.63 23.77 -22.59
N ASP A 289 -29.14 24.47 -21.57
CA ASP A 289 -29.79 25.68 -21.06
C ASP A 289 -29.76 26.83 -22.06
N SER A 290 -28.65 26.99 -22.78
CA SER A 290 -28.53 27.97 -23.86
C SER A 290 -29.55 27.69 -24.97
N ARG A 291 -29.72 26.41 -25.34
CA ARG A 291 -30.73 25.99 -26.32
C ARG A 291 -32.15 26.19 -25.80
N ALA A 292 -32.42 25.84 -24.54
CA ALA A 292 -33.73 26.05 -23.93
C ALA A 292 -34.12 27.53 -23.90
N THR A 293 -33.16 28.43 -23.66
CA THR A 293 -33.38 29.88 -23.71
C THR A 293 -33.73 30.36 -25.13
N LEU A 294 -33.02 29.85 -26.15
CA LEU A 294 -33.32 30.12 -27.56
C LEU A 294 -34.70 29.59 -27.97
N ASP A 295 -35.01 28.36 -27.58
CA ASP A 295 -36.29 27.71 -27.90
C ASP A 295 -37.47 28.44 -27.22
N SER A 296 -37.31 28.84 -25.97
CA SER A 296 -38.29 29.67 -25.25
C SER A 296 -38.55 30.99 -25.99
N ARG A 297 -37.48 31.65 -26.45
CA ARG A 297 -37.61 32.87 -27.27
C ARG A 297 -38.34 32.60 -28.58
N PHE A 298 -38.01 31.53 -29.29
CA PHE A 298 -38.70 31.17 -30.54
C PHE A 298 -40.19 30.86 -30.30
N GLN A 299 -40.53 30.20 -29.19
CA GLN A 299 -41.93 29.94 -28.82
C GLN A 299 -42.69 31.24 -28.53
N GLN A 300 -42.10 32.20 -27.80
CA GLN A 300 -42.71 33.51 -27.57
C GLN A 300 -42.98 34.26 -28.88
N LEU A 301 -42.06 34.20 -29.84
CA LEU A 301 -42.21 34.87 -31.13
C LEU A 301 -43.30 34.25 -32.03
N ARG A 302 -43.72 33.00 -31.77
CA ARG A 302 -44.84 32.38 -32.50
C ARG A 302 -46.19 33.00 -32.15
N THR A 303 -46.34 33.50 -30.92
CA THR A 303 -47.59 34.11 -30.44
C THR A 303 -47.53 35.64 -30.43
N ASN A 304 -46.34 36.22 -30.28
CA ASN A 304 -46.11 37.66 -30.29
C ASN A 304 -45.01 38.03 -31.28
N SER A 305 -45.39 38.36 -32.53
CA SER A 305 -44.46 38.74 -33.58
C SER A 305 -43.97 40.18 -33.44
N ASN A 306 -42.71 40.42 -33.80
CA ASN A 306 -42.15 41.75 -33.89
C ASN A 306 -42.57 42.43 -35.22
N PRO A 307 -42.69 43.77 -35.26
CA PRO A 307 -42.91 44.50 -36.51
C PRO A 307 -41.86 44.18 -37.58
N GLN A 308 -42.27 44.16 -38.84
CA GLN A 308 -41.38 43.87 -39.96
C GLN A 308 -40.23 44.88 -40.04
N GLY A 309 -38.99 44.39 -40.19
CA GLY A 309 -37.78 45.24 -40.24
C GLY A 309 -37.25 45.69 -38.87
N SER A 310 -37.87 45.28 -37.75
CA SER A 310 -37.38 45.61 -36.41
C SER A 310 -36.35 44.60 -35.88
N LEU A 311 -35.40 45.07 -35.08
CA LEU A 311 -34.41 44.24 -34.38
C LEU A 311 -34.94 43.89 -32.97
N GLY A 312 -34.92 42.61 -32.62
CA GLY A 312 -35.29 42.13 -31.28
C GLY A 312 -34.08 41.60 -30.51
N VAL A 313 -33.86 42.12 -29.31
CA VAL A 313 -32.85 41.61 -28.35
C VAL A 313 -33.57 40.86 -27.23
N PHE A 314 -32.97 39.79 -26.73
CA PHE A 314 -33.42 39.06 -25.54
C PHE A 314 -32.20 38.58 -24.76
N GLY A 315 -32.40 38.36 -23.47
CA GLY A 315 -31.37 37.84 -22.58
C GLY A 315 -32.03 37.06 -21.44
N GLY A 316 -31.25 36.17 -20.84
CA GLY A 316 -31.67 35.35 -19.71
C GLY A 316 -30.43 34.83 -19.00
N TYR A 317 -30.63 34.34 -17.78
CA TYR A 317 -29.60 33.64 -17.02
C TYR A 317 -30.13 32.24 -16.68
N ALA A 318 -29.23 31.26 -16.71
CA ALA A 318 -29.47 29.93 -16.19
C ALA A 318 -28.34 29.61 -15.21
N GLY A 319 -28.70 29.19 -14.01
CA GLY A 319 -27.75 28.71 -13.01
C GLY A 319 -27.74 27.19 -13.00
N ALA A 320 -26.56 26.59 -13.11
CA ALA A 320 -26.38 25.18 -12.81
C ALA A 320 -25.89 25.07 -11.36
N THR A 321 -26.66 24.40 -10.50
CA THR A 321 -26.13 23.88 -9.23
C THR A 321 -25.38 22.58 -9.53
N LEU A 322 -24.09 22.57 -9.19
CA LEU A 322 -23.25 21.37 -9.17
C LEU A 322 -23.68 20.44 -8.03
#